data_AF-A0A947TCL5-F1
#
_entry.id   AF-A0A947TCL5-F1
#
_cell.length_a   1.000
_cell.length_b   1.000
_cell.length_c   1.000
_cell.angle_alpha   90.00
_cell.angle_beta   90.00
_cell.angle_gamma   90.00
#
_symmetry.space_group_name_H-M   'P 1'
#
loop_
_entity.id
_entity.type
_entity.pdbx_description
1 polymer ?
#
loop_
_entity_poly.entity_id
_entity_poly.type
_entity_poly.pdbx_seq_one_letter_code
_entity_poly.pdbx_strand_id
1 'polypeptide(L)'
;MSIFSKALVLSSAALLLACSEAGPSSPEVAPPTVGQGEPAAGTRPADRPRPVTLEGRVESGVECSLLRTPDGETWSFNAPDGADEIASGDYVRVTAEIADASFCQQGRGTLIVEAIERADPPARDRDPARAGGIAVTSDYVRGDWVAKGVGADCLRPDFAITANSRGMSIIETRIDGLPETGVVDVGPTPALQWDEPIPTLPIETRGPDGLAVMPPESGEQVTLAGHPIRGDGVVFVKCAD
;
A
#
# COMPACT_ATOMS: atom_id res chain seq x y z
N MET A 1 74.29 -72.19 -4.70
CA MET A 1 73.87 -73.18 -5.72
C MET A 1 72.46 -72.78 -6.12
N SER A 2 72.20 -72.56 -7.42
CA SER A 2 70.92 -72.72 -8.14
C SER A 2 69.59 -72.45 -7.42
N ILE A 3 68.52 -71.85 -7.95
CA ILE A 3 68.00 -71.61 -9.30
C ILE A 3 66.59 -71.01 -9.03
N PHE A 4 66.11 -70.14 -9.93
CA PHE A 4 64.70 -69.87 -10.31
C PHE A 4 63.54 -70.21 -9.35
N SER A 5 62.55 -69.31 -9.24
CA SER A 5 61.38 -69.40 -10.14
C SER A 5 60.30 -68.35 -9.89
N LYS A 6 59.60 -68.08 -10.99
CA LYS A 6 58.53 -67.12 -11.27
C LYS A 6 57.27 -67.30 -10.40
N ALA A 7 56.53 -66.19 -10.24
CA ALA A 7 55.13 -65.98 -10.63
C ALA A 7 54.51 -64.90 -9.72
N LEU A 8 54.22 -63.71 -10.25
CA LEU A 8 52.95 -63.29 -10.88
C LEU A 8 51.95 -62.73 -9.85
N VAL A 9 51.68 -61.43 -10.03
CA VAL A 9 50.34 -60.84 -10.19
C VAL A 9 49.62 -60.17 -8.99
N LEU A 10 49.39 -58.88 -9.26
CA LEU A 10 48.29 -57.95 -8.97
C LEU A 10 48.14 -57.24 -7.61
N SER A 11 48.10 -55.91 -7.80
CA SER A 11 47.13 -54.94 -7.28
C SER A 11 47.37 -54.34 -5.90
N SER A 12 48.16 -53.26 -5.96
CA SER A 12 47.89 -51.89 -5.47
C SER A 12 46.45 -51.63 -5.01
N ALA A 13 46.15 -50.84 -3.98
CA ALA A 13 46.93 -49.79 -3.34
C ALA A 13 46.40 -49.57 -1.92
N ALA A 14 47.30 -49.31 -0.97
CA ALA A 14 46.96 -48.86 0.37
C ALA A 14 47.81 -47.65 0.73
N LEU A 15 47.11 -46.57 1.11
CA LEU A 15 47.46 -45.57 2.13
C LEU A 15 48.84 -44.92 2.07
N LEU A 16 48.85 -43.62 1.80
CA LEU A 16 49.81 -42.70 2.40
C LEU A 16 49.06 -41.54 3.06
N LEU A 17 49.03 -41.56 4.39
CA LEU A 17 49.01 -40.35 5.21
C LEU A 17 50.38 -39.66 5.08
N ALA A 18 50.37 -38.33 4.91
CA ALA A 18 51.49 -37.48 5.31
C ALA A 18 50.91 -36.26 6.04
N CYS A 19 51.44 -36.01 7.24
CA CYS A 19 51.07 -34.94 8.14
C CYS A 19 51.92 -33.68 7.91
N SER A 20 51.36 -32.57 8.39
CA SER A 20 52.02 -31.38 8.95
C SER A 20 52.67 -30.36 8.02
N GLU A 21 52.15 -29.14 8.06
CA GLU A 21 52.86 -28.04 8.72
C GLU A 21 51.88 -26.92 9.12
N ALA A 22 52.01 -26.46 10.36
CA ALA A 22 51.27 -25.33 10.91
C ALA A 22 52.18 -24.10 10.88
N GLY A 23 51.70 -22.99 10.31
CA GLY A 23 52.34 -21.68 10.33
C GLY A 23 51.35 -20.57 9.97
N PRO A 24 51.35 -19.42 10.68
CA PRO A 24 50.16 -18.61 10.91
C PRO A 24 50.05 -17.43 9.93
N SER A 25 48.84 -17.02 9.54
CA SER A 25 48.40 -15.61 9.47
C SER A 25 47.11 -15.41 8.68
N SER A 26 46.27 -14.51 9.22
CA SER A 26 45.11 -13.84 8.62
C SER A 26 43.78 -14.59 8.72
N PRO A 27 42.80 -14.09 9.51
CA PRO A 27 41.41 -14.47 9.28
C PRO A 27 41.03 -13.92 7.91
N GLU A 28 40.77 -14.82 6.97
CA GLU A 28 40.05 -14.49 5.75
C GLU A 28 38.71 -13.90 6.21
N VAL A 29 38.57 -12.58 6.04
CA VAL A 29 37.29 -11.90 6.19
C VAL A 29 36.40 -12.53 5.13
N ALA A 30 35.52 -13.44 5.56
CA ALA A 30 34.42 -13.90 4.74
C ALA A 30 33.78 -12.65 4.12
N PRO A 31 33.53 -12.61 2.80
CA PRO A 31 32.77 -11.51 2.24
C PRO A 31 31.49 -11.41 3.07
N PRO A 32 31.07 -10.20 3.48
CA PRO A 32 29.80 -10.07 4.17
C PRO A 32 28.77 -10.75 3.30
N THR A 33 28.04 -11.71 3.88
CA THR A 33 26.77 -12.15 3.33
C THR A 33 26.02 -10.87 3.03
N VAL A 34 25.93 -10.53 1.75
CA VAL A 34 25.10 -9.44 1.27
C VAL A 34 23.71 -9.92 1.64
N GLY A 35 23.26 -9.53 2.83
CA GLY A 35 21.85 -9.50 3.16
C GLY A 35 21.17 -8.84 1.98
N GLN A 36 20.08 -9.46 1.52
CA GLN A 36 19.32 -9.13 0.34
C GLN A 36 18.93 -7.63 0.35
N GLY A 37 19.89 -6.78 0.00
CA GLY A 37 19.67 -5.41 -0.36
C GLY A 37 18.93 -5.47 -1.68
N GLU A 38 17.90 -4.66 -1.79
CA GLU A 38 17.23 -4.44 -3.07
C GLU A 38 18.29 -4.24 -4.15
N PRO A 39 18.24 -5.02 -5.24
CA PRO A 39 19.20 -4.86 -6.31
C PRO A 39 19.16 -3.43 -6.83
N ALA A 40 20.33 -2.89 -7.18
CA ALA A 40 20.44 -1.62 -7.86
C ALA A 40 19.47 -1.57 -9.05
N ALA A 41 18.84 -0.40 -9.26
CA ALA A 41 17.93 -0.16 -10.38
C ALA A 41 18.62 -0.56 -11.69
N GLY A 42 18.21 -1.70 -12.26
CA GLY A 42 18.79 -2.29 -13.47
C GLY A 42 19.10 -3.79 -13.43
N THR A 43 19.09 -4.46 -12.27
CA THR A 43 19.30 -5.94 -12.20
C THR A 43 18.08 -6.73 -11.72
N ARG A 44 16.88 -6.15 -11.80
CA ARG A 44 15.63 -6.88 -11.58
C ARG A 44 15.40 -7.83 -12.77
N PRO A 45 15.12 -9.13 -12.55
CA PRO A 45 14.61 -9.98 -13.63
C PRO A 45 13.29 -9.39 -14.15
N ALA A 46 13.21 -9.12 -15.44
CA ALA A 46 12.08 -8.46 -16.12
C ALA A 46 10.76 -9.28 -16.13
N ASP A 47 10.69 -10.38 -15.39
CA ASP A 47 9.70 -11.45 -15.59
C ASP A 47 8.63 -11.54 -14.50
N ARG A 48 8.41 -10.47 -13.73
CA ARG A 48 7.18 -10.39 -12.92
C ARG A 48 6.50 -9.02 -13.06
N PRO A 49 5.40 -8.97 -13.83
CA PRO A 49 4.42 -7.91 -13.74
C PRO A 49 4.17 -7.51 -12.29
N ARG A 50 4.19 -6.20 -12.04
CA ARG A 50 3.62 -5.62 -10.83
C ARG A 50 2.29 -5.00 -11.21
N PRO A 51 1.22 -5.79 -11.33
CA PRO A 51 -0.10 -5.26 -11.62
C PRO A 51 -0.53 -4.37 -10.48
N VAL A 52 -1.08 -3.21 -10.82
CA VAL A 52 -1.63 -2.24 -9.90
C VAL A 52 -2.95 -1.73 -10.46
N THR A 53 -3.88 -1.43 -9.55
CA THR A 53 -5.06 -0.65 -9.87
C THR A 53 -4.97 0.65 -9.10
N LEU A 54 -4.98 1.77 -9.83
CA LEU A 54 -4.84 3.11 -9.27
C LEU A 54 -6.02 3.95 -9.72
N GLU A 55 -6.52 4.80 -8.83
CA GLU A 55 -7.48 5.82 -9.19
C GLU A 55 -6.86 7.19 -9.03
N GLY A 56 -7.20 8.12 -9.91
CA GLY A 56 -6.65 9.47 -9.85
C GLY A 56 -7.14 10.38 -10.94
N ARG A 57 -6.69 11.63 -10.86
CA ARG A 57 -6.98 12.66 -11.84
C ARG A 57 -5.94 12.66 -12.94
N VAL A 58 -6.40 12.69 -14.18
CA VAL A 58 -5.52 12.83 -15.34
C VAL A 58 -5.04 14.28 -15.42
N GLU A 59 -3.74 14.48 -15.51
CA GLU A 59 -3.11 15.78 -15.71
C GLU A 59 -2.20 15.75 -16.96
N SER A 60 -1.92 16.92 -17.51
CA SER A 60 -0.93 17.05 -18.58
C SER A 60 0.48 16.99 -17.98
N GLY A 61 1.29 16.04 -18.43
CA GLY A 61 2.71 16.00 -18.11
C GLY A 61 3.58 16.63 -19.20
N VAL A 62 4.89 16.66 -18.94
CA VAL A 62 5.86 17.24 -19.88
C VAL A 62 6.07 16.34 -21.09
N GLU A 63 6.12 15.03 -20.86
CA GLU A 63 6.38 14.03 -21.90
C GLU A 63 5.14 13.18 -22.19
N CYS A 64 4.43 12.77 -21.13
CA CYS A 64 3.30 11.86 -21.19
C CYS A 64 2.21 12.34 -20.23
N SER A 65 1.01 11.77 -20.30
CA SER A 65 -0.05 12.06 -19.35
C SER A 65 0.36 11.66 -17.93
N LEU A 66 -0.21 12.33 -16.93
CA LEU A 66 0.02 12.03 -15.53
C LEU A 66 -1.28 11.55 -14.89
N LEU A 67 -1.17 10.60 -13.98
CA LEU A 67 -2.21 10.23 -13.04
C LEU A 67 -1.78 10.75 -11.67
N ARG A 68 -2.49 11.76 -11.16
CA ARG A 68 -2.35 12.21 -9.77
C ARG A 68 -3.34 11.45 -8.91
N THR A 69 -2.83 10.58 -8.06
CA THR A 69 -3.66 9.82 -7.11
C THR A 69 -4.04 10.71 -5.93
N PRO A 70 -5.11 10.38 -5.20
CA PRO A 70 -5.60 11.27 -4.14
C PRO A 70 -4.73 11.36 -2.88
N ASP A 71 -3.86 10.39 -2.65
CA ASP A 71 -2.79 10.44 -1.64
C ASP A 71 -1.63 11.37 -2.05
N GLY A 72 -1.68 11.93 -3.25
CA GLY A 72 -0.72 12.90 -3.78
C GLY A 72 0.42 12.26 -4.59
N GLU A 73 0.41 10.94 -4.80
CA GLU A 73 1.37 10.34 -5.72
C GLU A 73 1.09 10.80 -7.16
N THR A 74 2.13 10.75 -7.98
CA THR A 74 2.06 11.09 -9.41
C THR A 74 2.71 9.99 -10.20
N TRP A 75 1.99 9.48 -11.19
CA TRP A 75 2.44 8.42 -12.09
C TRP A 75 2.35 8.91 -13.52
N SER A 76 3.32 8.57 -14.36
CA SER A 76 3.27 8.90 -15.79
C SER A 76 2.67 7.74 -16.58
N PHE A 77 1.96 8.03 -17.67
CA PHE A 77 1.43 6.98 -18.54
C PHE A 77 1.16 7.49 -19.96
N ASN A 78 1.13 6.56 -20.92
CA ASN A 78 0.55 6.79 -22.24
C ASN A 78 -0.87 6.24 -22.23
N ALA A 79 -1.82 7.03 -22.74
CA ALA A 79 -3.19 6.55 -22.89
C ALA A 79 -3.20 5.33 -23.84
N PRO A 80 -3.91 4.24 -23.49
CA PRO A 80 -4.02 3.08 -24.36
C PRO A 80 -4.88 3.43 -25.58
N ASP A 81 -4.75 2.64 -26.64
CA ASP A 81 -5.59 2.79 -27.83
C ASP A 81 -7.09 2.72 -27.46
N GLY A 82 -7.89 3.65 -27.98
CA GLY A 82 -9.32 3.74 -27.70
C GLY A 82 -9.69 4.52 -26.44
N ALA A 83 -8.73 5.12 -25.73
CA ALA A 83 -8.98 6.03 -24.62
C ALA A 83 -9.15 7.50 -25.06
N ASP A 84 -9.54 7.75 -26.32
CA ASP A 84 -9.66 9.10 -26.92
C ASP A 84 -10.63 10.03 -26.18
N GLU A 85 -11.53 9.46 -25.37
CA GLU A 85 -12.48 10.21 -24.55
C GLU A 85 -11.91 10.64 -23.20
N ILE A 86 -10.77 10.12 -22.77
CA ILE A 86 -10.13 10.47 -21.50
C ILE A 86 -9.29 11.74 -21.67
N ALA A 87 -9.69 12.80 -21.00
CA ALA A 87 -9.03 14.10 -21.09
C ALA A 87 -8.33 14.48 -19.76
N SER A 88 -7.42 15.45 -19.84
CA SER A 88 -6.91 16.10 -18.62
C SER A 88 -8.08 16.69 -17.81
N GLY A 89 -8.07 16.44 -16.51
CA GLY A 89 -9.15 16.78 -15.58
C GLY A 89 -10.07 15.60 -15.25
N ASP A 90 -10.16 14.59 -16.11
CA ASP A 90 -10.97 13.40 -15.84
C ASP A 90 -10.43 12.65 -14.62
N TYR A 91 -11.34 12.10 -13.84
CA TYR A 91 -11.01 11.15 -12.79
C TYR A 91 -11.23 9.74 -13.33
N VAL A 92 -10.22 8.88 -13.19
CA VAL A 92 -10.18 7.58 -13.83
C VAL A 92 -9.72 6.49 -12.88
N ARG A 93 -10.16 5.27 -13.16
CA ARG A 93 -9.56 4.04 -12.64
C ARG A 93 -8.67 3.45 -13.72
N VAL A 94 -7.44 3.12 -13.35
CA VAL A 94 -6.39 2.60 -14.22
C VAL A 94 -5.94 1.25 -13.70
N THR A 95 -6.02 0.22 -14.55
CA THR A 95 -5.34 -1.06 -14.33
C THR A 95 -4.09 -1.09 -15.20
N ALA A 96 -2.94 -1.32 -14.58
CA ALA A 96 -1.65 -1.17 -15.24
C ALA A 96 -0.56 -2.04 -14.61
N GLU A 97 0.57 -2.15 -15.31
CA GLU A 97 1.83 -2.62 -14.76
C GLU A 97 2.81 -1.46 -14.56
N ILE A 98 3.62 -1.49 -13.51
CA ILE A 98 4.70 -0.50 -13.33
C ILE A 98 5.87 -0.88 -14.25
N ALA A 99 6.22 0.01 -15.18
CA ALA A 99 7.36 -0.15 -16.06
C ALA A 99 8.69 -0.15 -15.29
N ASP A 100 9.57 -1.10 -15.60
CA ASP A 100 10.93 -1.10 -15.03
C ASP A 100 11.82 -0.01 -15.67
N ALA A 101 11.53 0.40 -16.90
CA ALA A 101 12.16 1.51 -17.59
C ALA A 101 11.18 2.15 -18.59
N SER A 102 11.25 3.47 -18.75
CA SER A 102 10.40 4.20 -19.68
C SER A 102 11.05 5.52 -20.10
N PHE A 103 10.58 6.05 -21.23
CA PHE A 103 10.89 7.42 -21.64
C PHE A 103 10.12 8.45 -20.79
N CYS A 104 8.88 8.14 -20.39
CA CYS A 104 8.05 9.01 -19.57
C CYS A 104 8.54 8.99 -18.11
N GLN A 105 9.51 9.81 -17.71
CA GLN A 105 10.10 9.71 -16.36
C GLN A 105 9.65 10.81 -15.42
N GLN A 106 8.33 11.02 -15.32
CA GLN A 106 7.73 11.98 -14.41
C GLN A 106 6.99 11.29 -13.25
N GLY A 107 7.33 11.66 -12.01
CA GLY A 107 6.69 11.15 -10.81
C GLY A 107 7.36 9.89 -10.24
N ARG A 108 6.55 9.01 -9.63
CA ARG A 108 6.97 7.78 -8.93
C ARG A 108 7.44 6.67 -9.89
N GLY A 109 6.97 6.71 -11.13
CA GLY A 109 7.28 5.74 -12.18
C GLY A 109 6.35 5.90 -13.37
N THR A 110 6.42 4.95 -14.29
CA THR A 110 5.53 4.89 -15.46
C THR A 110 4.61 3.69 -15.37
N LEU A 111 3.36 3.88 -15.76
CA LEU A 111 2.35 2.84 -15.89
C LEU A 111 2.26 2.40 -17.36
N ILE A 112 2.31 1.09 -17.57
CA ILE A 112 1.91 0.43 -18.81
C ILE A 112 0.43 0.11 -18.64
N VAL A 113 -0.44 0.95 -19.22
CA VAL A 113 -1.88 0.87 -19.00
C VAL A 113 -2.50 -0.25 -19.81
N GLU A 114 -3.23 -1.13 -19.14
CA GLU A 114 -4.01 -2.20 -19.75
C GLU A 114 -5.47 -1.77 -19.96
N ALA A 115 -6.02 -1.06 -18.97
CA ALA A 115 -7.38 -0.55 -19.01
C ALA A 115 -7.48 0.80 -18.29
N ILE A 116 -8.30 1.68 -18.84
CA ILE A 116 -8.64 2.97 -18.26
C ILE A 116 -10.11 3.25 -18.45
N GLU A 117 -10.79 3.63 -17.38
CA GLU A 117 -12.21 3.98 -17.40
C GLU A 117 -12.45 5.23 -16.55
N ARG A 118 -13.44 6.05 -16.94
CA ARG A 118 -13.87 7.16 -16.07
C ARG A 118 -14.43 6.56 -14.79
N ALA A 119 -13.98 7.10 -13.68
CA ALA A 119 -14.48 6.78 -12.36
C ALA A 119 -15.10 8.02 -11.75
N ASP A 120 -15.96 7.79 -10.79
CA ASP A 120 -16.51 8.87 -10.00
C ASP A 120 -15.43 9.39 -9.06
N PRO A 121 -15.07 10.69 -9.14
CA PRO A 121 -14.09 11.23 -8.21
C PRO A 121 -14.62 11.12 -6.77
N PRO A 122 -13.74 10.87 -5.79
CA PRO A 122 -14.07 10.98 -4.38
C PRO A 122 -14.82 12.28 -4.10
N ALA A 123 -15.72 12.32 -3.12
CA ALA A 123 -16.50 13.53 -2.88
C ALA A 123 -15.61 14.72 -2.49
N ARG A 124 -14.42 14.46 -1.91
CA ARG A 124 -13.37 15.49 -1.73
C ARG A 124 -12.92 16.21 -3.01
N ASP A 125 -12.90 15.50 -4.12
CA ASP A 125 -12.42 15.95 -5.43
C ASP A 125 -13.52 16.67 -6.21
N ARG A 126 -14.78 16.32 -5.94
CA ARG A 126 -15.96 16.99 -6.51
C ARG A 126 -16.18 18.38 -5.91
N ASP A 127 -15.81 18.57 -4.65
CA ASP A 127 -15.91 19.84 -3.94
C ASP A 127 -14.70 20.05 -3.01
N PRO A 128 -13.58 20.58 -3.54
CA PRO A 128 -12.36 20.81 -2.78
C PRO A 128 -12.56 21.73 -1.56
N ALA A 129 -13.54 22.64 -1.64
CA ALA A 129 -13.89 23.52 -0.53
C ALA A 129 -14.57 22.76 0.63
N ARG A 130 -15.20 21.63 0.34
CA ARG A 130 -15.90 20.77 1.31
C ARG A 130 -15.00 19.71 1.94
N ALA A 131 -13.92 19.30 1.27
CA ALA A 131 -12.93 18.35 1.77
C ALA A 131 -11.94 18.94 2.78
N GLY A 132 -11.80 20.26 2.81
CA GLY A 132 -10.75 20.94 3.55
C GLY A 132 -9.34 20.76 2.96
N GLY A 133 -9.18 20.03 1.85
CA GLY A 133 -7.90 19.89 1.12
C GLY A 133 -6.80 19.12 1.86
N ILE A 134 -7.14 18.34 2.89
CA ILE A 134 -6.18 17.62 3.73
C ILE A 134 -6.20 16.14 3.35
N ALA A 135 -5.04 15.51 3.24
CA ALA A 135 -4.96 14.07 3.01
C ALA A 135 -5.40 13.30 4.26
N VAL A 136 -6.17 12.22 4.08
CA VAL A 136 -6.45 11.26 5.15
C VAL A 136 -5.15 10.47 5.38
N THR A 137 -4.48 10.69 6.50
CA THR A 137 -3.24 10.00 6.87
C THR A 137 -3.40 9.28 8.20
N SER A 138 -2.51 8.33 8.52
CA SER A 138 -2.55 7.62 9.82
C SER A 138 -2.48 8.56 11.02
N ASP A 139 -1.70 9.63 10.92
CA ASP A 139 -1.61 10.63 12.00
C ASP A 139 -2.88 11.51 12.06
N TYR A 140 -3.47 11.82 10.90
CA TYR A 140 -4.72 12.56 10.84
C TYR A 140 -5.87 11.80 11.51
N VAL A 141 -6.02 10.50 11.24
CA VAL A 141 -7.16 9.73 11.75
C VAL A 141 -7.01 9.34 13.23
N ARG A 142 -5.79 9.35 13.79
CA ARG A 142 -5.55 8.95 15.18
C ARG A 142 -6.18 9.91 16.19
N GLY A 143 -6.78 9.37 17.24
CA GLY A 143 -7.36 10.11 18.36
C GLY A 143 -8.77 9.67 18.70
N ASP A 144 -9.39 10.42 19.60
CA ASP A 144 -10.78 10.25 20.02
C ASP A 144 -11.70 11.13 19.19
N TRP A 145 -12.84 10.59 18.78
CA TRP A 145 -13.76 11.24 17.85
C TRP A 145 -15.20 11.24 18.37
N VAL A 146 -15.89 12.35 18.14
CA VAL A 146 -17.31 12.53 18.51
C VAL A 146 -18.11 13.08 17.35
N ALA A 147 -19.34 12.63 17.17
CA ALA A 147 -20.23 13.12 16.13
C ALA A 147 -20.47 14.62 16.31
N LYS A 148 -20.28 15.38 15.22
CA LYS A 148 -20.45 16.82 15.23
C LYS A 148 -21.90 17.17 15.55
N GLY A 149 -22.11 17.93 16.63
CA GLY A 149 -23.43 18.42 17.01
C GLY A 149 -23.50 18.85 18.47
N VAL A 150 -24.69 19.27 18.90
CA VAL A 150 -24.94 19.76 20.26
C VAL A 150 -24.79 18.69 21.36
N GLY A 151 -24.72 17.41 20.98
CA GLY A 151 -24.54 16.28 21.89
C GLY A 151 -23.12 15.71 21.95
N ALA A 152 -22.13 16.36 21.32
CA ALA A 152 -20.75 15.90 21.32
C ALA A 152 -20.18 15.88 22.74
N ASP A 153 -19.62 14.74 23.17
CA ASP A 153 -19.08 14.53 24.52
C ASP A 153 -17.71 13.86 24.46
N CYS A 154 -16.64 14.65 24.50
CA CYS A 154 -15.28 14.12 24.45
C CYS A 154 -14.85 13.30 25.68
N LEU A 155 -15.65 13.32 26.77
CA LEU A 155 -15.41 12.40 27.89
C LEU A 155 -15.91 10.98 27.58
N ARG A 156 -16.73 10.83 26.53
CA ARG A 156 -17.30 9.56 26.06
C ARG A 156 -17.30 9.56 24.53
N PRO A 157 -16.11 9.39 23.91
CA PRO A 157 -16.00 9.41 22.46
C PRO A 157 -16.85 8.31 21.81
N ASP A 158 -17.33 8.61 20.61
CA ASP A 158 -18.11 7.67 19.79
C ASP A 158 -17.23 6.53 19.28
N PHE A 159 -15.97 6.85 19.00
CA PHE A 159 -14.93 5.89 18.70
C PHE A 159 -13.54 6.47 18.94
N ALA A 160 -12.58 5.57 19.10
CA ALA A 160 -11.16 5.89 19.16
C ALA A 160 -10.43 5.20 18.02
N ILE A 161 -9.46 5.90 17.43
CA ILE A 161 -8.54 5.34 16.43
C ILE A 161 -7.14 5.36 17.01
N THR A 162 -6.54 4.18 17.15
CA THR A 162 -5.21 3.97 17.74
C THR A 162 -4.26 3.31 16.75
N ALA A 163 -2.96 3.36 17.04
CA ALA A 163 -1.97 2.58 16.28
C ALA A 163 -1.80 1.20 16.92
N ASN A 164 -1.74 0.14 16.13
CA ASN A 164 -1.24 -1.15 16.63
C ASN A 164 0.29 -1.25 16.52
N SER A 165 0.84 -2.39 16.97
CA SER A 165 2.28 -2.67 16.95
C SER A 165 2.91 -2.74 15.55
N ARG A 166 2.09 -2.82 14.49
CA ARG A 166 2.52 -2.81 13.09
C ARG A 166 2.32 -1.43 12.43
N GLY A 167 1.90 -0.42 13.18
CA GLY A 167 1.65 0.93 12.67
C GLY A 167 0.32 1.09 11.93
N MET A 168 -0.52 0.05 11.87
CA MET A 168 -1.85 0.17 11.26
C MET A 168 -2.77 0.95 12.21
N SER A 169 -3.69 1.72 11.62
CA SER A 169 -4.71 2.45 12.38
C SER A 169 -5.88 1.51 12.66
N ILE A 170 -6.16 1.28 13.94
CA ILE A 170 -7.22 0.40 14.44
C ILE A 170 -8.29 1.25 15.07
N ILE A 171 -9.54 0.92 14.79
CA ILE A 171 -10.70 1.62 15.31
C ILE A 171 -11.55 0.64 16.12
N GLU A 172 -11.99 1.11 17.28
CA GLU A 172 -12.88 0.38 18.17
C GLU A 172 -14.16 1.22 18.37
N THR A 173 -15.31 0.63 18.08
CA THR A 173 -16.60 1.34 18.10
C THR A 173 -17.77 0.37 18.23
N ARG A 174 -19.00 0.83 17.97
CA ARG A 174 -20.16 -0.03 17.78
C ARG A 174 -20.72 0.10 16.37
N ILE A 175 -20.97 -1.02 15.69
CA ILE A 175 -21.74 -1.06 14.45
C ILE A 175 -23.09 -1.71 14.73
N ASP A 176 -24.17 -1.01 14.37
CA ASP A 176 -25.56 -1.45 14.61
C ASP A 176 -25.82 -1.89 16.06
N GLY A 177 -25.14 -1.22 16.99
CA GLY A 177 -25.24 -1.43 18.44
C GLY A 177 -24.31 -2.50 19.01
N LEU A 178 -23.59 -3.25 18.17
CA LEU A 178 -22.66 -4.30 18.59
C LEU A 178 -21.23 -3.76 18.63
N PRO A 179 -20.42 -4.07 19.67
CA PRO A 179 -19.01 -3.69 19.69
C PRO A 179 -18.23 -4.34 18.55
N GLU A 180 -17.49 -3.53 17.80
CA GLU A 180 -16.70 -3.97 16.66
C GLU A 180 -15.31 -3.34 16.67
N THR A 181 -14.38 -4.04 16.04
CA THR A 181 -13.01 -3.57 15.81
C THR A 181 -12.68 -3.74 14.35
N GLY A 182 -11.96 -2.79 13.77
CA GLY A 182 -11.28 -3.08 12.52
C GLY A 182 -10.25 -2.05 12.14
N VAL A 183 -10.03 -1.90 10.84
CA VAL A 183 -8.87 -1.20 10.29
C VAL A 183 -9.33 0.07 9.61
N VAL A 184 -8.56 1.14 9.81
CA VAL A 184 -8.68 2.37 9.04
C VAL A 184 -7.66 2.31 7.92
N ASP A 185 -8.15 2.06 6.71
CA ASP A 185 -7.36 2.15 5.50
C ASP A 185 -7.25 3.64 5.11
N VAL A 186 -6.02 4.14 5.04
CA VAL A 186 -5.71 5.52 4.65
C VAL A 186 -5.05 5.58 3.27
N GLY A 187 -5.16 4.50 2.49
CA GLY A 187 -4.67 4.40 1.12
C GLY A 187 -5.47 5.24 0.11
N PRO A 188 -5.44 4.88 -1.19
CA PRO A 188 -6.03 5.69 -2.25
C PRO A 188 -7.54 5.96 -2.09
N THR A 189 -8.26 4.99 -1.53
CA THR A 189 -9.69 5.04 -1.21
C THR A 189 -9.87 4.88 0.31
N PRO A 190 -9.64 5.94 1.10
CA PRO A 190 -9.67 5.83 2.55
C PRO A 190 -11.01 5.33 3.04
N ALA A 191 -10.99 4.35 3.93
CA ALA A 191 -12.20 3.74 4.45
C ALA A 191 -12.00 3.08 5.81
N LEU A 192 -13.12 2.90 6.49
CA LEU A 192 -13.24 2.02 7.63
C LEU A 192 -13.57 0.60 7.14
N GLN A 193 -12.69 -0.36 7.42
CA GLN A 193 -12.77 -1.73 6.93
C GLN A 193 -12.93 -2.72 8.08
N TRP A 194 -13.97 -3.54 7.97
CA TRP A 194 -14.41 -4.50 8.96
C TRP A 194 -14.29 -5.92 8.42
N ASP A 195 -14.38 -6.90 9.33
CA ASP A 195 -14.61 -8.28 8.93
C ASP A 195 -16.03 -8.43 8.33
N GLU A 196 -16.17 -9.33 7.37
CA GLU A 196 -17.49 -9.67 6.83
C GLU A 196 -18.44 -10.12 7.95
N PRO A 197 -19.73 -9.72 7.93
CA PRO A 197 -20.45 -9.16 6.79
C PRO A 197 -20.55 -7.63 6.76
N ILE A 198 -19.84 -6.90 7.63
CA ILE A 198 -20.08 -5.46 7.78
C ILE A 198 -19.49 -4.71 6.58
N PRO A 199 -20.26 -3.88 5.86
CA PRO A 199 -19.75 -3.21 4.68
C PRO A 199 -18.71 -2.15 5.03
N THR A 200 -17.80 -1.92 4.09
CA THR A 200 -16.79 -0.86 4.17
C THR A 200 -17.45 0.52 4.14
N LEU A 201 -16.99 1.44 4.98
CA LEU A 201 -17.50 2.82 5.04
C LEU A 201 -16.41 3.80 4.56
N PRO A 202 -16.58 4.48 3.41
CA PRO A 202 -15.61 5.45 2.94
C PRO A 202 -15.46 6.63 3.92
N ILE A 203 -14.25 7.20 4.02
CA ILE A 203 -13.98 8.34 4.90
C ILE A 203 -13.29 9.50 4.17
N GLU A 204 -13.57 10.71 4.65
CA GLU A 204 -13.00 11.94 4.10
C GLU A 204 -12.66 12.95 5.19
N THR A 205 -11.65 13.78 4.96
CA THR A 205 -11.40 14.93 5.83
C THR A 205 -12.47 16.02 5.66
N ARG A 206 -12.73 16.77 6.74
CA ARG A 206 -13.64 17.92 6.79
C ARG A 206 -12.98 19.03 7.62
N GLY A 207 -11.93 19.63 7.05
CA GLY A 207 -11.07 20.58 7.78
C GLY A 207 -10.01 19.85 8.63
N PRO A 208 -9.31 20.55 9.53
CA PRO A 208 -8.19 19.99 10.30
C PRO A 208 -8.59 18.93 11.33
N ASP A 209 -9.81 19.02 11.85
CA ASP A 209 -10.28 18.19 12.96
C ASP A 209 -11.54 17.39 12.60
N GLY A 210 -11.94 17.34 11.33
CA GLY A 210 -13.21 16.72 10.91
C GLY A 210 -13.03 15.45 10.09
N LEU A 211 -13.70 14.37 10.42
CA LEU A 211 -13.72 13.13 9.66
C LEU A 211 -15.15 12.81 9.27
N ALA A 212 -15.47 12.89 7.98
CA ALA A 212 -16.74 12.40 7.46
C ALA A 212 -16.65 10.89 7.23
N VAL A 213 -17.67 10.17 7.71
CA VAL A 213 -17.91 8.77 7.39
C VAL A 213 -19.12 8.71 6.46
N MET A 214 -18.93 8.14 5.28
CA MET A 214 -19.89 8.09 4.18
C MET A 214 -20.66 6.77 4.19
N PRO A 215 -21.88 6.73 3.62
CA PRO A 215 -22.62 5.48 3.49
C PRO A 215 -21.86 4.47 2.60
N PRO A 216 -22.07 3.17 2.80
CA PRO A 216 -21.44 2.15 1.97
C PRO A 216 -21.94 2.26 0.53
N GLU A 217 -21.07 1.94 -0.43
CA GLU A 217 -21.40 1.97 -1.86
C GLU A 217 -22.53 0.99 -2.23
N SER A 218 -22.68 -0.08 -1.45
CA SER A 218 -23.78 -1.05 -1.59
C SER A 218 -25.16 -0.44 -1.34
N GLY A 219 -25.24 0.73 -0.68
CA GLY A 219 -26.48 1.35 -0.25
C GLY A 219 -27.10 0.73 1.00
N GLU A 220 -26.41 -0.22 1.64
CA GLU A 220 -26.83 -0.79 2.92
C GLU A 220 -26.88 0.27 4.02
N GLN A 221 -27.84 0.12 4.94
CA GLN A 221 -27.96 1.04 6.06
C GLN A 221 -27.11 0.57 7.23
N VAL A 222 -26.18 1.41 7.65
CA VAL A 222 -25.28 1.13 8.76
C VAL A 222 -25.38 2.22 9.81
N THR A 223 -25.34 1.82 11.08
CA THR A 223 -25.25 2.73 12.22
C THR A 223 -23.87 2.63 12.85
N LEU A 224 -23.09 3.71 12.83
CA LEU A 224 -21.79 3.80 13.47
C LEU A 224 -21.91 4.58 14.78
N ALA A 225 -21.52 3.97 15.90
CA ALA A 225 -21.60 4.55 17.24
C ALA A 225 -23.01 5.06 17.63
N GLY A 226 -24.07 4.52 17.02
CA GLY A 226 -25.45 4.99 17.22
C GLY A 226 -25.89 6.09 16.24
N HIS A 227 -25.02 6.52 15.33
CA HIS A 227 -25.32 7.48 14.27
C HIS A 227 -25.60 6.76 12.95
N PRO A 228 -26.81 6.92 12.38
CA PRO A 228 -27.10 6.34 11.07
C PRO A 228 -26.29 7.04 9.99
N ILE A 229 -25.51 6.29 9.22
CA ILE A 229 -24.70 6.81 8.14
C ILE A 229 -25.55 6.86 6.86
N ARG A 230 -25.95 8.06 6.43
CA ARG A 230 -26.84 8.28 5.27
C ARG A 230 -26.48 9.57 4.53
N GLY A 231 -26.93 9.68 3.27
CA GLY A 231 -26.79 10.90 2.46
C GLY A 231 -25.33 11.34 2.33
N ASP A 232 -25.03 12.57 2.71
CA ASP A 232 -23.69 13.17 2.68
C ASP A 232 -22.76 12.64 3.80
N GLY A 233 -23.16 11.60 4.52
CA GLY A 233 -22.41 11.01 5.62
C GLY A 233 -22.59 11.74 6.95
N VAL A 234 -21.88 11.26 7.97
CA VAL A 234 -21.83 11.86 9.31
C VAL A 234 -20.43 12.40 9.55
N VAL A 235 -20.34 13.64 10.00
CA VAL A 235 -19.05 14.27 10.35
C VAL A 235 -18.79 14.05 11.83
N PHE A 236 -17.66 13.45 12.14
CA PHE A 236 -17.08 13.37 13.48
C PHE A 236 -15.99 14.44 13.61
N VAL A 237 -15.84 14.99 14.80
CA VAL A 237 -14.81 15.96 15.14
C VAL A 237 -13.86 15.34 16.16
N LYS A 238 -12.56 15.58 15.95
CA LYS A 238 -11.51 15.11 16.84
C LYS A 238 -11.60 15.85 18.17
N CYS A 239 -11.50 15.12 19.26
CA CYS A 239 -11.39 15.67 20.61
C CYS A 239 -10.00 16.25 20.82
N ALA A 240 -9.92 17.35 21.56
CA ALA A 240 -8.64 17.90 21.98
C ALA A 240 -7.99 16.95 23.00
N ASP A 241 -6.69 16.74 22.85
CA ASP A 241 -5.86 16.00 23.80
C ASP A 241 -5.76 16.71 25.17
#